data_AF-A0A095CDN3-F1
#
_entry.id   AF-A0A095CDN3-F1
#
_cell.length_a   1.000
_cell.length_b   1.000
_cell.length_c   1.000
_cell.angle_alpha   90.00
_cell.angle_beta   90.00
_cell.angle_gamma   90.00
#
_symmetry.space_group_name_H-M   'P 1'
#
loop_
_entity.id
_entity.type
_entity.pdbx_description
1 polymer ?
#
loop_
_entity_poly.entity_id
_entity_poly.type
_entity_poly.pdbx_seq_one_letter_code
_entity_poly.pdbx_strand_id
1 'polypeptide(L)'
;HVIRIVTPHDKKTILFYNDKSFDLNVDEEFKQQWRSVSVEGVHETKIEEYLKRNGISSMSGDRKNFLPVQRKKPGQKRTMNRPVHIKDNEHVNGILEDFSEKLAKTS
;
A
#
# COMPACT_ATOMS: atom_id res chain seq x y z
N HIS A 1 12.61 27.69 -11.39
CA HIS A 1 12.14 29.04 -10.95
C HIS A 1 13.12 29.57 -9.93
N VAL A 2 13.35 30.88 -9.81
CA VAL A 2 14.39 31.40 -8.90
C VAL A 2 13.74 32.08 -7.70
N ILE A 3 14.07 31.63 -6.49
CA ILE A 3 13.66 32.27 -5.23
C ILE A 3 14.77 33.24 -4.83
N ARG A 4 14.39 34.49 -4.59
CA ARG A 4 15.29 35.54 -4.12
C ARG A 4 15.04 35.80 -2.64
N ILE A 5 16.06 35.63 -1.81
CA ILE A 5 16.02 35.97 -0.39
C ILE A 5 17.01 37.09 -0.15
N VAL A 6 16.58 38.14 0.57
CA VAL A 6 17.46 39.23 0.99
C VAL A 6 17.76 39.05 2.46
N THR A 7 19.04 38.92 2.81
CA THR A 7 19.45 38.80 4.21
C THR A 7 19.16 40.11 4.95
N PRO A 8 18.41 40.09 6.07
CA PRO A 8 17.98 41.33 6.73
C PRO A 8 19.14 42.16 7.29
N HIS A 9 20.24 41.51 7.66
CA HIS A 9 21.39 42.17 8.28
C HIS A 9 22.33 42.86 7.26
N ASP A 10 22.65 42.17 6.16
CA ASP A 10 23.66 42.62 5.20
C ASP A 10 23.07 43.15 3.88
N LYS A 11 21.74 43.05 3.69
CA LYS A 11 21.02 43.36 2.43
C LYS A 11 21.55 42.61 1.20
N LYS A 12 22.41 41.62 1.39
CA LYS A 12 22.90 40.74 0.33
C LYS A 12 21.74 39.93 -0.24
N THR A 13 21.76 39.75 -1.55
CA THR A 13 20.76 38.96 -2.26
C THR A 13 21.30 37.54 -2.47
N ILE A 14 20.58 36.55 -1.96
CA ILE A 14 20.85 35.13 -2.16
C ILE A 14 19.81 34.59 -3.15
N LEU A 15 20.29 33.85 -4.16
CA LEU A 15 19.46 33.27 -5.20
C LEU A 15 19.42 31.76 -5.02
N PHE A 16 18.22 31.19 -4.93
CA PHE A 16 17.98 29.77 -4.88
C PHE A 16 17.26 29.31 -6.14
N TYR A 17 17.70 28.17 -6.69
CA TYR A 17 16.93 27.50 -7.72
C TYR A 17 15.82 26.67 -7.07
N ASN A 18 14.57 27.01 -7.36
CA ASN A 18 13.40 26.23 -6.99
C ASN A 18 12.98 25.33 -8.16
N ASP A 19 13.06 24.03 -7.93
CA ASP A 19 12.51 23.01 -8.80
C ASP A 19 11.00 22.89 -8.56
N LYS A 20 10.22 23.26 -9.58
CA LYS A 20 8.76 23.23 -9.52
C LYS A 20 8.16 21.84 -9.55
N SER A 21 8.97 20.81 -9.77
CA SER A 21 8.51 19.41 -9.74
C SER A 21 7.89 19.03 -8.39
N PHE A 22 8.20 19.78 -7.33
CA PHE A 22 7.69 19.58 -5.97
C PHE A 22 6.77 20.71 -5.48
N ASP A 23 6.26 21.57 -6.37
CA ASP A 23 5.31 22.63 -5.99
C ASP A 23 3.97 21.99 -5.55
N LEU A 24 3.65 22.10 -4.26
CA LEU A 24 2.38 21.67 -3.68
C LEU A 24 1.52 22.91 -3.37
N ASN A 25 0.43 23.10 -4.10
CA ASN A 25 -0.51 24.18 -3.80
C ASN A 25 -1.52 23.71 -2.73
N VAL A 26 -1.51 24.38 -1.58
CA VAL A 26 -2.38 24.08 -0.44
C VAL A 26 -3.04 25.37 0.00
N ASP A 27 -4.33 25.31 0.33
CA ASP A 27 -5.08 26.48 0.78
C ASP A 27 -4.58 26.98 2.13
N GLU A 28 -4.71 28.29 2.38
CA GLU A 28 -4.24 28.91 3.62
C GLU A 28 -4.95 28.35 4.87
N GLU A 29 -6.21 27.93 4.74
CA GLU A 29 -6.95 27.29 5.84
C GLU A 29 -6.24 26.02 6.34
N PHE A 30 -5.85 25.14 5.42
CA PHE A 30 -5.12 23.92 5.76
C PHE A 30 -3.73 24.23 6.32
N LYS A 31 -3.04 25.26 5.82
CA LYS A 31 -1.76 25.70 6.39
C LYS A 31 -1.92 26.21 7.83
N GLN A 32 -3.02 26.89 8.13
CA GLN A 32 -3.29 27.38 9.47
C GLN A 32 -3.64 26.24 10.43
N GLN A 33 -4.47 25.29 9.99
CA GLN A 33 -4.76 24.07 10.76
C GLN A 33 -3.49 23.27 11.03
N TRP A 34 -2.62 23.09 10.03
CA TRP A 34 -1.33 22.41 10.21
C TRP A 34 -0.45 23.08 11.27
N ARG A 35 -0.34 24.42 11.25
CA ARG A 35 0.43 25.17 12.25
C ARG A 35 -0.20 25.16 13.65
N SER A 36 -1.52 24.94 13.74
CA SER A 36 -2.22 24.91 15.03
C SER A 36 -1.89 23.66 15.85
N VAL A 37 -1.49 22.56 15.18
CA VAL A 37 -1.10 21.31 15.84
C VAL A 37 0.40 21.35 16.11
N SER A 38 0.79 21.73 17.34
CA SER A 38 2.19 21.70 17.75
C SER A 38 2.63 20.31 18.18
N VAL A 39 3.74 19.85 17.61
CA VAL A 39 4.46 18.64 18.03
C VAL A 39 5.78 18.99 18.75
N GLU A 40 6.05 20.28 18.95
CA GLU A 40 7.27 20.74 19.60
C GLU A 40 7.30 20.28 21.06
N GLY A 41 8.37 19.57 21.44
CA GLY A 41 8.53 19.02 22.79
C GLY A 41 7.74 17.73 23.08
N VAL A 42 6.98 17.20 22.11
CA VAL A 42 6.34 15.88 22.25
C VAL A 42 7.38 14.79 21.96
N HIS A 43 7.50 13.83 22.88
CA HIS A 43 8.44 12.72 22.71
C HIS A 43 7.99 11.79 21.56
N GLU A 44 8.93 11.34 20.73
CA GLU A 44 8.68 10.50 19.54
C GLU A 44 7.78 9.29 19.85
N THR A 45 8.04 8.60 20.96
CA THR A 45 7.24 7.44 21.41
C THR A 45 5.77 7.77 21.63
N LYS A 46 5.47 8.98 22.11
CA LYS A 46 4.09 9.43 22.35
C LYS A 46 3.39 9.79 21.04
N ILE A 47 4.14 10.31 20.06
CA ILE A 47 3.64 10.54 18.70
C ILE A 47 3.29 9.20 18.05
N GLU A 48 4.19 8.22 18.12
CA GLU A 48 3.96 6.88 17.57
C GLU A 48 2.75 6.19 18.20
N GLU A 49 2.60 6.28 19.52
CA GLU A 49 1.44 5.73 20.23
C GLU A 49 0.14 6.40 19.78
N TYR A 50 0.14 7.73 19.65
CA TYR A 50 -1.03 8.47 19.14
C TYR A 50 -1.39 8.04 17.73
N LEU A 51 -0.41 7.90 16.83
CA LEU A 51 -0.65 7.43 15.47
C LEU A 51 -1.23 6.00 15.45
N LYS A 52 -0.64 5.07 16.23
CA LYS A 52 -1.15 3.69 16.36
C LYS A 52 -2.58 3.64 16.88
N ARG A 53 -2.91 4.45 17.91
CA ARG A 53 -4.27 4.55 18.45
C ARG A 53 -5.28 5.05 17.40
N ASN A 54 -4.86 5.93 16.50
CA ASN A 54 -5.68 6.42 15.38
C ASN A 54 -5.63 5.51 14.14
N GLY A 55 -5.09 4.29 14.27
CA GLY A 55 -5.02 3.31 13.17
C GLY A 55 -3.93 3.60 12.14
N ILE A 56 -3.09 4.61 12.36
CA ILE A 56 -1.94 4.92 11.51
C ILE A 56 -0.74 4.20 12.10
N SER A 57 -0.48 3.00 11.59
CA SER A 57 0.73 2.26 11.94
C SER A 57 1.84 2.58 10.96
N SER A 58 3.09 2.61 11.46
CA SER A 58 4.26 2.71 10.59
C SER A 58 4.18 1.62 9.52
N MET A 59 4.32 2.02 8.26
CA MET A 59 4.41 1.09 7.15
C MET A 59 5.68 0.25 7.37
N SER A 60 5.55 -0.94 7.95
CA SER A 60 6.60 -1.95 7.86
C SER A 60 6.68 -2.36 6.40
N GLY A 61 7.46 -1.61 5.62
CA GLY A 61 7.55 -1.70 4.17
C GLY A 61 7.54 -3.14 3.72
N ASP A 62 6.44 -3.53 3.08
CA ASP A 62 6.26 -4.70 2.22
C ASP A 62 6.92 -6.02 2.67
N ARG A 63 7.12 -6.22 3.98
CA ARG A 63 7.38 -7.55 4.51
C ARG A 63 6.01 -8.17 4.71
N LYS A 64 5.43 -8.66 3.60
CA LYS A 64 4.47 -9.75 3.71
C LYS A 64 5.12 -10.75 4.65
N ASN A 65 4.58 -10.88 5.86
CA ASN A 65 4.92 -11.96 6.74
C ASN A 65 4.50 -13.21 5.96
N PHE A 66 5.42 -13.75 5.16
CA PHE A 66 5.33 -15.08 4.62
C PHE A 66 5.36 -15.97 5.84
N LEU A 67 4.20 -16.20 6.43
CA LEU A 67 4.00 -17.27 7.37
C LEU A 67 4.47 -18.52 6.61
N PRO A 68 5.58 -19.16 7.01
CA PRO A 68 6.01 -20.36 6.35
C PRO A 68 4.87 -21.35 6.49
N VAL A 69 4.23 -21.68 5.36
CA VAL A 69 3.21 -22.72 5.31
C VAL A 69 3.83 -23.95 5.98
N GLN A 70 3.26 -24.35 7.12
CA GLN A 70 3.76 -25.50 7.85
C GLN A 70 3.86 -26.68 6.87
N ARG A 71 5.08 -27.21 6.70
CA ARG A 71 5.32 -28.37 5.86
C ARG A 71 4.40 -29.49 6.34
N LYS A 72 3.44 -29.89 5.51
CA LYS A 72 2.58 -31.03 5.82
C LYS A 72 3.46 -32.24 6.10
N LYS A 73 3.11 -32.98 7.16
CA LYS A 73 3.84 -34.16 7.62
C LYS A 73 4.11 -35.10 6.44
N PRO A 74 5.34 -35.63 6.28
CA PRO A 74 5.65 -36.59 5.23
C PRO A 74 4.76 -37.83 5.46
N GLY A 75 3.86 -38.13 4.52
CA GLY A 75 2.96 -39.28 4.60
C GLY A 75 1.50 -38.99 4.23
N GLN A 76 1.04 -37.73 4.28
CA GLN A 76 -0.27 -37.37 3.72
C GLN A 76 -0.16 -37.25 2.20
N LYS A 77 -0.30 -38.37 1.49
CA LYS A 77 -0.65 -38.36 0.07
C LYS A 77 -1.98 -37.61 -0.06
N ARG A 78 -1.94 -36.39 -0.60
CA ARG A 78 -3.16 -35.73 -1.11
C ARG A 78 -3.78 -36.73 -2.08
N THR A 79 -5.03 -37.12 -1.84
CA THR A 79 -5.83 -37.85 -2.82
C THR A 79 -6.04 -36.93 -4.02
N MET A 80 -5.06 -36.93 -4.93
CA MET A 80 -4.99 -36.01 -6.07
C MET A 80 -6.02 -36.36 -7.17
N ASN A 81 -6.83 -37.39 -6.97
CA ASN A 81 -7.78 -37.88 -7.96
C ASN A 81 -9.22 -37.81 -7.41
N ARG A 82 -9.62 -36.68 -6.81
CA ARG A 82 -11.06 -36.41 -6.71
C ARG A 82 -11.48 -35.76 -8.03
N PRO A 83 -12.34 -36.41 -8.85
CA PRO A 83 -12.88 -35.75 -10.02
C PRO A 83 -13.61 -34.48 -9.56
N VAL A 84 -13.14 -33.34 -10.07
CA VAL A 84 -13.82 -32.05 -9.88
C VAL A 84 -15.01 -32.09 -10.83
N HIS A 85 -16.22 -32.18 -10.28
CA HIS A 85 -17.40 -32.10 -11.14
C HIS A 85 -17.62 -30.63 -11.49
N ILE A 86 -17.98 -30.33 -12.73
CA ILE A 86 -18.31 -28.96 -13.16
C ILE A 86 -19.37 -28.34 -12.24
N LYS A 87 -20.27 -29.17 -11.69
CA LYS A 87 -21.30 -28.79 -10.71
C LYS A 87 -20.77 -28.20 -9.40
N ASP A 88 -19.52 -28.52 -9.03
CA ASP A 88 -18.90 -28.03 -7.80
C ASP A 88 -18.35 -26.59 -7.95
N ASN A 89 -18.37 -26.03 -9.17
CA ASN A 89 -17.76 -24.75 -9.52
C ASN A 89 -18.80 -23.68 -9.92
N GLU A 90 -19.83 -23.47 -9.08
CA GLU A 90 -20.96 -22.57 -9.36
C GLU A 90 -20.55 -21.12 -9.69
N HIS A 91 -19.53 -20.59 -9.01
CA HIS A 91 -19.05 -19.21 -9.19
C HIS A 91 -18.39 -18.92 -10.55
N VAL A 92 -18.07 -19.95 -11.34
CA VAL A 92 -17.52 -19.83 -12.71
C VAL A 92 -18.49 -20.38 -13.76
N ASN A 93 -19.75 -20.58 -13.38
CA ASN A 93 -20.80 -21.00 -14.29
C ASN A 93 -21.01 -19.94 -15.38
N GLY A 94 -20.84 -20.32 -16.64
CA GLY A 94 -20.86 -19.41 -17.81
C GLY A 94 -19.50 -19.07 -18.41
N ILE A 95 -18.39 -19.37 -17.72
CA ILE A 95 -17.03 -19.26 -18.28
C ILE A 95 -16.51 -20.64 -18.73
N LEU A 96 -16.96 -21.70 -18.05
CA LEU A 96 -16.55 -23.06 -18.35
C LEU A 96 -17.31 -23.60 -19.56
N GLU A 97 -16.58 -24.00 -20.60
CA GLU A 97 -17.11 -24.78 -21.73
C GLU A 97 -16.88 -26.28 -21.49
N ASP A 98 -17.93 -27.10 -21.64
CA ASP A 98 -17.83 -28.57 -21.56
C ASP A 98 -17.56 -29.16 -22.95
N PHE A 99 -16.48 -29.93 -23.05
CA PHE A 99 -16.04 -30.59 -24.29
C PHE A 99 -16.27 -32.10 -24.30
N SER A 100 -16.96 -32.65 -23.30
CA SER A 100 -17.23 -34.10 -23.19
C SER A 100 -17.93 -34.66 -24.44
N GLU A 101 -18.86 -33.92 -25.04
CA GLU A 101 -19.55 -34.32 -26.28
C GLU A 101 -18.65 -34.31 -27.52
N LYS A 102 -17.58 -33.50 -27.54
CA LYS A 102 -16.63 -33.42 -28.68
C LYS A 102 -15.64 -34.57 -28.67
N LEU A 103 -15.29 -35.10 -27.49
CA LEU A 103 -14.44 -36.29 -27.34
C LEU A 103 -15.14 -37.59 -27.74
N ALA A 104 -16.47 -37.67 -27.56
CA ALA A 104 -17.24 -38.86 -27.91
C ALA A 104 -17.44 -39.07 -29.43
N LYS A 105 -17.18 -38.05 -30.25
CA LYS A 105 -17.36 -38.09 -31.71
C LYS A 105 -16.08 -38.44 -32.49
N THR A 106 -14.96 -38.59 -31.80
CA THR A 106 -13.62 -38.85 -32.38
C THR A 106 -13.01 -40.18 -31.95
N SER A 107 -13.79 -41.08 -31.34
CA SER A 107 -13.42 -42.49 -31.09
C SER A 107 -14.29 -43.44 -31.92
#